data_AF-A0A894K899-F1
#
_entry.id   AF-A0A894K899-F1
#
_cell.length_a   1.000
_cell.length_b   1.000
_cell.length_c   1.000
_cell.angle_alpha   90.00
_cell.angle_beta   90.00
_cell.angle_gamma   90.00
#
_symmetry.space_group_name_H-M   'P 1'
#
loop_
_entity.id
_entity.type
_entity.pdbx_description
1 polymer ?
#
loop_
_entity_poly.entity_id
_entity_poly.type
_entity_poly.pdbx_seq_one_letter_code
_entity_poly.pdbx_strand_id
1 'polypeptide(L)' 'MINTKKGTVKIEGTEDEIMADAVVILKAVEELLTDKHGSEKAKKDMEEIIRRSKLSDKELKKELAQKIFKMLFGKE' A
#
# COMPACT_ATOMS: atom_id res chain seq x y z
N MET A 1 11.15 15.95 -4.48
CA MET A 1 10.92 16.38 -3.07
C MET A 1 9.79 15.56 -2.49
N ILE A 2 9.96 14.94 -1.31
CA ILE A 2 8.92 14.11 -0.67
C ILE A 2 8.18 14.96 0.37
N ASN A 3 6.90 15.25 0.14
CA ASN A 3 6.05 15.93 1.12
C ASN A 3 5.03 14.93 1.68
N THR A 4 5.01 14.78 3.00
CA THR A 4 4.10 13.88 3.71
C THR A 4 3.08 14.68 4.50
N LYS A 5 1.80 14.56 4.15
CA LYS A 5 0.69 15.23 4.87
C LYS A 5 -0.41 14.24 5.18
N LYS A 6 -0.73 14.02 6.46
CA LYS A 6 -1.81 13.14 6.93
C LYS A 6 -1.74 11.70 6.36
N GLY A 7 -0.53 11.16 6.18
CA GLY A 7 -0.32 9.82 5.61
C GLY A 7 -0.35 9.75 4.09
N THR A 8 -0.56 10.86 3.39
CA THR A 8 -0.39 10.96 1.94
C THR A 8 1.02 11.44 1.62
N VAL A 9 1.71 10.70 0.76
CA VAL A 9 3.03 11.07 0.23
C VAL A 9 2.83 11.59 -1.19
N LYS A 10 3.32 12.80 -1.47
CA LYS A 10 3.43 13.31 -2.84
C LYS A 10 4.90 13.26 -3.26
N ILE A 11 5.17 12.62 -4.39
CA ILE A 11 6.48 12.56 -5.03
C ILE A 11 6.42 13.45 -6.27
N GLU A 12 7.34 14.40 -6.36
CA GLU A 12 7.47 15.35 -7.48
C GLU A 12 8.90 15.28 -8.01
N GLY A 13 9.03 15.20 -9.33
CA GLY A 13 10.29 15.03 -10.06
C GLY A 13 10.04 14.69 -11.54
N THR A 14 11.10 14.32 -12.25
CA THR A 14 10.99 13.69 -13.57
C THR A 14 10.41 12.28 -13.47
N GLU A 15 10.01 11.69 -14.60
CA GLU A 15 9.52 10.31 -14.65
C GLU A 15 10.51 9.32 -14.02
N ASP A 16 11.79 9.41 -14.39
CA ASP A 16 12.86 8.54 -13.88
C ASP A 16 13.06 8.70 -12.36
N GLU A 17 13.01 9.94 -11.86
CA GLU A 17 13.12 10.22 -10.41
C GLU A 17 11.96 9.59 -9.64
N ILE A 18 10.72 9.76 -10.13
CA ILE A 18 9.52 9.20 -9.51
C ILE A 18 9.58 7.67 -9.51
N MET A 19 10.02 7.06 -10.61
CA MET A 19 10.16 5.60 -10.72
C MET A 19 11.23 5.07 -9.77
N ALA A 20 12.38 5.74 -9.67
CA ALA A 20 13.44 5.35 -8.75
C ALA A 20 12.97 5.38 -7.29
N ASP A 21 12.29 6.46 -6.89
CA ASP A 21 11.73 6.60 -5.54
C ASP A 21 10.67 5.52 -5.25
N ALA A 22 9.78 5.25 -6.21
CA ALA A 22 8.75 4.22 -6.07
C ALA A 22 9.35 2.83 -5.85
N VAL A 23 10.42 2.48 -6.58
CA VAL A 23 11.11 1.18 -6.43
C VAL A 23 11.71 1.02 -5.03
N VAL A 24 12.36 2.06 -4.50
CA VAL A 24 12.95 2.03 -3.15
C VAL A 24 11.88 1.85 -2.09
N ILE A 25 10.75 2.57 -2.21
CA ILE A 25 9.62 2.44 -1.29
C ILE A 25 9.04 1.02 -1.33
N LEU A 26 8.80 0.47 -2.52
CA LEU A 26 8.24 -0.88 -2.67
C LEU A 26 9.14 -1.96 -2.07
N LYS A 27 10.47 -1.85 -2.25
CA LYS A 27 11.44 -2.76 -1.62
C LYS A 27 11.40 -2.68 -0.10
N ALA A 28 11.40 -1.48 0.46
CA ALA A 28 11.31 -1.29 1.91
C ALA A 28 10.01 -1.86 2.50
N VAL A 29 8.90 -1.76 1.77
CA VAL A 29 7.62 -2.36 2.17
C VAL A 29 7.67 -3.88 2.10
N GLU A 30 8.25 -4.47 1.05
CA GLU A 30 8.40 -5.93 0.91
C GLU A 30 9.27 -6.52 2.04
N GLU A 31 10.39 -5.88 2.36
CA GLU A 31 11.27 -6.26 3.48
C GLU A 31 10.49 -6.21 4.81
N LEU A 32 9.81 -5.10 5.09
CA LEU A 32 8.99 -4.94 6.29
C LEU A 32 7.92 -6.03 6.45
N LEU A 33 7.22 -6.37 5.35
CA LEU A 33 6.18 -7.39 5.36
C LEU A 33 6.80 -8.79 5.51
N THR A 34 7.93 -9.04 4.87
CA THR A 34 8.65 -10.33 4.97
C THR A 34 9.10 -10.57 6.40
N ASP A 35 9.68 -9.58 7.07
CA ASP A 35 10.13 -9.71 8.45
C ASP A 35 8.98 -9.96 9.42
N LYS A 36 7.81 -9.36 9.17
CA LYS A 36 6.63 -9.50 10.04
C LYS A 36 5.81 -10.77 9.82
N HIS A 37 5.74 -11.23 8.58
CA HIS A 37 4.73 -12.20 8.16
C HIS A 37 5.29 -13.41 7.40
N GLY A 38 6.59 -13.39 7.07
CA GLY A 38 7.23 -14.37 6.22
C GLY A 38 7.00 -14.09 4.72
N SER A 39 7.91 -14.59 3.89
CA SER A 39 8.00 -14.25 2.46
C SER A 39 6.73 -14.57 1.67
N GLU A 40 6.03 -15.67 1.97
CA GLU A 40 4.83 -16.04 1.22
C GLU A 40 3.67 -15.08 1.46
N LYS A 41 3.49 -14.64 2.71
CA LYS A 41 2.44 -13.68 3.05
C LYS A 41 2.79 -12.28 2.58
N ALA A 42 4.06 -11.89 2.68
CA ALA A 42 4.55 -10.63 2.13
C ALA A 42 4.28 -10.49 0.63
N LYS A 43 4.49 -11.56 -0.15
CA LYS A 43 4.17 -11.57 -1.58
C LYS A 43 2.68 -11.29 -1.84
N LYS A 44 1.77 -11.96 -1.11
CA LYS A 44 0.32 -11.73 -1.22
C LYS A 44 -0.07 -10.30 -0.82
N ASP A 45 0.56 -9.76 0.21
CA ASP A 45 0.32 -8.39 0.67
C ASP A 45 0.83 -7.36 -0.36
N MET A 46 1.97 -7.61 -1.02
CA MET A 46 2.48 -6.78 -2.10
C MET A 46 1.58 -6.82 -3.35
N GLU A 47 1.09 -8.00 -3.74
CA GLU A 47 0.10 -8.14 -4.82
C GLU A 47 -1.19 -7.34 -4.52
N GLU A 48 -1.63 -7.35 -3.26
CA GLU A 48 -2.78 -6.59 -2.80
C GLU A 48 -2.53 -5.07 -2.84
N ILE A 49 -1.32 -4.60 -2.52
CA ILE A 49 -0.93 -3.18 -2.67
C ILE A 49 -1.02 -2.77 -4.14
N ILE A 50 -0.50 -3.58 -5.06
CA ILE A 50 -0.56 -3.33 -6.51
C ILE A 50 -2.01 -3.36 -7.02
N ARG A 51 -2.86 -4.25 -6.50
CA ARG A 51 -4.29 -4.27 -6.86
C ARG A 51 -4.97 -2.98 -6.41
N ARG A 52 -4.69 -2.52 -5.19
CA ARG A 52 -5.28 -1.31 -4.59
C ARG A 52 -4.84 -0.04 -5.31
N SER A 53 -3.62 0.03 -5.83
CA SER A 53 -3.16 1.21 -6.57
C SER A 53 -3.93 1.47 -7.87
N LYS A 54 -4.64 0.46 -8.39
CA LYS A 54 -5.47 0.56 -9.59
C LYS A 54 -6.91 1.03 -9.33
N LEU A 55 -7.30 1.14 -8.06
CA LEU A 55 -8.64 1.54 -7.67
C LEU A 55 -8.77 3.06 -7.60
N SER A 56 -9.97 3.57 -7.88
CA SER A 56 -10.31 4.96 -7.57
C SER A 56 -10.38 5.20 -6.06
N ASP A 57 -10.23 6.46 -5.63
CA ASP A 57 -10.39 6.86 -4.23
C ASP A 57 -11.72 6.39 -3.61
N LYS A 58 -12.80 6.39 -4.40
CA LYS A 58 -14.13 5.95 -3.95
C LYS A 58 -14.15 4.45 -3.70
N GLU A 59 -13.52 3.66 -4.56
CA GLU A 59 -13.41 2.21 -4.42
C GLU A 59 -12.50 1.84 -3.24
N LEU A 60 -11.36 2.51 -3.10
CA LEU A 60 -10.45 2.36 -1.96
C LEU A 60 -11.17 2.61 -0.63
N LYS A 61 -11.92 3.71 -0.52
CA LYS A 61 -12.70 4.04 0.68
C LYS A 61 -13.76 2.98 0.97
N LYS A 62 -14.47 2.50 -0.05
CA LYS A 62 -15.50 1.46 0.09
C LYS A 62 -14.89 0.15 0.58
N GLU A 63 -13.78 -0.27 -0.01
CA GLU A 63 -13.10 -1.51 0.38
C GLU A 63 -12.53 -1.44 1.81
N LEU A 64 -11.92 -0.30 2.17
CA LEU A 64 -11.45 -0.06 3.54
C LEU A 64 -12.60 -0.12 4.53
N ALA A 65 -13.72 0.53 4.23
CA ALA A 65 -14.92 0.48 5.07
C ALA A 65 -15.46 -0.95 5.22
N GLN A 66 -15.47 -1.76 4.15
CA GLN A 66 -15.87 -3.16 4.21
C GLN A 66 -14.92 -4.01 5.06
N LYS A 67 -13.60 -3.81 4.96
CA LYS A 67 -12.62 -4.50 5.81
C LYS A 67 -12.81 -4.13 7.28
N ILE A 68 -12.95 -2.84 7.60
CA ILE A 68 -13.20 -2.37 8.97
C ILE A 68 -14.51 -2.95 9.51
N PHE A 69 -15.58 -2.92 8.71
CA PHE A 69 -16.87 -3.50 9.10
C PHE A 69 -16.76 -5.00 9.40
N LYS A 70 -16.05 -5.77 8.57
CA LYS A 70 -15.79 -7.19 8.83
C LYS A 70 -14.96 -7.41 10.09
N MET A 71 -13.95 -6.58 10.36
CA MET A 71 -13.16 -6.70 11.58
C MET A 71 -13.96 -6.38 12.85
N LEU A 72 -14.88 -5.41 12.77
CA LEU A 72 -15.68 -4.97 13.92
C LEU A 72 -16.91 -5.84 14.17
N PHE A 73 -17.52 -6.37 13.11
CA PHE A 73 -18.84 -7.02 13.18
C PHE A 73 -18.89 -8.41 12.55
N GLY A 74 -17.83 -8.85 11.87
CA GLY A 74 -17.69 -10.23 11.42
C GLY A 74 -17.18 -11.08 12.58
N LYS A 75 -18.13 -11.66 13.34
CA LYS A 75 -17.82 -12.79 14.23
C LYS A 75 -17.29 -13.98 13.42
N GLU A 76 -16.39 -14.72 14.06
CA GLU A 76 -15.68 -15.94 13.61
C GLU A 76 -16.43 -16.81 12.58
#